data_AF-A0A7W1LCE0-F1
#
_entry.id   AF-A0A7W1LCE0-F1
#
_cell.length_a   1.000
_cell.length_b   1.000
_cell.length_c   1.000
_cell.angle_alpha   90.00
_cell.angle_beta   90.00
_cell.angle_gamma   90.00
#
_symmetry.space_group_name_H-M   'P 1'
#
loop_
_entity.id
_entity.type
_entity.pdbx_description
1 polymer ?
#
loop_
_entity_poly.entity_id
_entity_poly.type
_entity_poly.pdbx_seq_one_letter_code
_entity_poly.pdbx_strand_id
1 'polypeptide(L)' 'MVIDLITLEKSPFPFAGSFAPSEIDLDIETTRLKNAVKVEGELTKRIVQTDVKGEIFAEVETECSRCLLAAELKLEIP' A
#
# COMPACT_ATOMS: atom_id res chain seq x y z
N MET A 1 5.96 2.04 -8.47
CA MET A 1 7.13 2.85 -8.08
C MET A 1 8.38 1.98 -8.18
N VAL A 2 9.43 2.44 -8.85
CA VAL A 2 10.72 1.74 -8.93
C VAL A 2 11.75 2.60 -8.22
N ILE A 3 12.47 2.04 -7.25
CA ILE A 3 13.54 2.73 -6.50
C ILE A 3 14.86 2.07 -6.85
N ASP A 4 15.78 2.83 -7.46
CA ASP A 4 17.11 2.33 -7.81
C ASP A 4 17.96 2.10 -6.56
N LEU A 5 18.47 0.88 -6.38
CA LEU A 5 19.31 0.50 -5.23
C LEU A 5 20.59 1.35 -5.09
N ILE A 6 21.03 1.99 -6.18
CA ILE A 6 22.18 2.92 -6.19
C ILE A 6 21.87 4.18 -5.37
N THR A 7 20.60 4.59 -5.26
CA THR A 7 20.19 5.78 -4.49
C THR A 7 20.13 5.55 -2.97
N LEU A 8 20.32 4.31 -2.50
CA LEU A 8 20.30 3.93 -1.08
C LEU A 8 21.62 4.21 -0.34
N GLU A 9 22.43 5.18 -0.78
CA GLU A 9 23.67 5.56 -0.08
C GLU A 9 23.40 6.09 1.33
N LYS A 10 22.22 6.69 1.55
CA LYS A 10 21.73 7.13 2.86
C LYS A 10 20.70 6.14 3.38
N SER A 11 21.18 5.04 3.97
CA SER A 11 20.35 4.07 4.69
C SER A 11 20.16 4.50 6.15
N PRO A 12 18.95 4.39 6.74
CA PRO A 12 17.69 3.99 6.10
C PRO A 12 17.12 5.08 5.18
N PHE A 13 16.54 4.67 4.05
CA PHE A 13 15.94 5.56 3.06
C PHE A 13 14.41 5.52 3.18
N PRO A 14 13.74 6.61 3.60
CA PRO A 14 12.29 6.64 3.69
C PRO A 14 11.66 6.75 2.29
N PHE A 15 10.55 6.07 2.09
CA PHE A 15 9.70 6.23 0.91
C PHE A 15 8.24 6.43 1.32
N ALA A 16 7.53 7.23 0.53
CA ALA A 16 6.10 7.40 0.64
C ALA A 16 5.51 7.54 -0.76
N GLY A 17 4.37 6.90 -0.98
CA GLY A 17 3.65 6.94 -2.24
C GLY A 17 2.15 6.99 -2.00
N SER A 18 1.44 7.66 -2.90
CA SER A 18 -0.02 7.62 -2.94
C SER A 18 -0.45 7.21 -4.34
N PHE A 19 -1.39 6.27 -4.39
CA PHE A 19 -1.89 5.68 -5.62
C PHE A 19 -3.40 5.90 -5.70
N ALA A 20 -3.88 6.39 -6.84
CA ALA A 20 -5.29 6.58 -7.06
C ALA A 20 -6.02 5.22 -7.10
N PRO A 21 -7.32 5.16 -6.75
CA PRO A 21 -8.12 3.94 -6.85
C PRO A 21 -8.04 3.26 -8.23
N SER A 22 -7.92 4.04 -9.31
CA SER A 22 -7.82 3.54 -10.68
C SER A 22 -6.49 2.88 -11.03
N GLU A 23 -5.46 3.05 -10.19
CA GLU A 23 -4.11 2.51 -10.42
C GLU A 23 -3.88 1.17 -9.70
N ILE A 24 -4.83 0.74 -8.86
CA ILE A 24 -4.73 -0.49 -8.08
C ILE A 24 -5.88 -1.40 -8.46
N ASP A 25 -5.52 -2.58 -8.94
CA ASP A 25 -6.46 -3.65 -9.21
C ASP A 25 -6.69 -4.45 -7.93
N LEU A 26 -7.96 -4.63 -7.56
CA LEU A 26 -8.36 -5.48 -6.45
C LEU A 26 -8.92 -6.78 -7.03
N ASP A 27 -8.33 -7.92 -6.67
CA ASP A 27 -8.78 -9.27 -7.10
C ASP A 27 -10.17 -9.68 -6.52
N ILE A 28 -10.96 -8.73 -6.02
CA ILE A 28 -12.26 -8.97 -5.37
C ILE A 28 -13.32 -8.09 -6.04
N GLU A 29 -14.22 -8.69 -6.81
CA GLU A 29 -15.26 -7.98 -7.58
C GLU A 29 -16.21 -7.14 -6.71
N THR A 30 -16.41 -7.51 -5.45
CA THR A 30 -17.34 -6.85 -4.51
C THR A 30 -16.67 -5.76 -3.68
N THR A 31 -15.40 -5.46 -3.90
CA THR A 31 -14.61 -4.54 -3.09
C THR A 31 -14.00 -3.46 -3.97
N ARG A 32 -14.16 -2.21 -3.58
CA ARG A 32 -13.64 -1.04 -4.30
C ARG A 32 -12.82 -0.19 -3.36
N LEU A 33 -11.76 0.44 -3.87
CA LEU A 33 -11.05 1.47 -3.14
C LEU A 33 -11.90 2.74 -3.08
N LYS A 34 -12.21 3.19 -1.87
CA LYS A 34 -12.97 4.43 -1.66
C LYS A 34 -12.08 5.66 -1.87
N ASN A 35 -10.84 5.56 -1.40
CA ASN A 35 -9.86 6.63 -1.42
C ASN A 35 -8.51 6.14 -1.95
N ALA A 36 -7.61 7.09 -2.22
CA ALA A 36 -6.25 6.78 -2.62
C ALA A 36 -5.55 5.92 -1.56
N VAL A 37 -4.84 4.90 -2.00
CA VAL A 37 -4.01 4.07 -1.13
C VAL A 37 -2.75 4.83 -0.80
N LYS A 38 -2.35 4.78 0.46
CA LYS A 38 -1.07 5.32 0.91
C LYS A 38 -0.14 4.18 1.27
N VAL A 39 1.09 4.29 0.82
CA VAL A 39 2.18 3.38 1.18
C VAL A 39 3.28 4.22 1.77
N GLU A 40 3.74 3.86 2.96
CA GLU A 40 4.89 4.50 3.60
C GLU A 40 5.81 3.44 4.19
N GLY A 41 7.10 3.72 4.22
CA GLY A 41 8.07 2.77 4.72
C GLY A 41 9.51 3.23 4.60
N GLU A 42 10.41 2.31 4.89
CA GLU A 42 11.83 2.51 4.81
C GLU A 42 12.54 1.34 4.14
N LEU A 43 13.59 1.68 3.38
CA LEU A 43 14.53 0.74 2.80
C LEU A 43 15.81 0.78 3.60
N THR A 44 16.21 -0.36 4.16
CA THR A 44 17.48 -0.50 4.88
C THR A 44 18.45 -1.33 4.05
N LYS A 45 19.54 -0.72 3.60
CA LYS A 45 20.59 -1.40 2.84
C LYS A 45 21.48 -2.18 3.78
N ARG A 46 21.63 -3.48 3.54
CA ARG A 46 22.68 -4.33 4.13
C ARG A 46 23.72 -4.69 3.08
N ILE A 47 24.73 -5.47 3.47
CA ILE A 47 25.89 -5.81 2.63
C ILE A 47 25.49 -6.57 1.35
N VAL A 48 24.48 -7.45 1.43
CA VAL A 48 24.03 -8.33 0.33
C VAL A 48 22.52 -8.33 0.11
N GLN A 49 21.76 -7.63 0.95
CA GLN A 49 20.29 -7.58 0.88
C GLN A 49 19.81 -6.18 1.21
N THR A 50 18.59 -5.86 0.78
CA THR A 50 17.88 -4.66 1.20
C THR A 50 16.61 -5.10 1.90
N ASP A 51 16.44 -4.68 3.15
CA ASP A 51 15.21 -4.92 3.87
C ASP A 51 14.22 -3.81 3.52
N VAL A 52 12.98 -4.19 3.25
CA VAL A 52 11.86 -3.28 3.07
C VAL A 52 10.92 -3.45 4.25
N LYS A 53 10.57 -2.36 4.92
CA LYS A 53 9.52 -2.33 5.92
C LYS A 53 8.60 -1.17 5.63
N GLY A 54 7.31 -1.34 5.85
CA GLY A 54 6.35 -0.28 5.61
C GLY A 54 4.94 -0.72 5.92
N GLU A 55 4.04 0.23 5.81
CA GLU A 55 2.62 0.05 6.06
C GLU A 55 1.85 0.50 4.82
N ILE A 56 0.84 -0.29 4.47
CA ILE A 56 -0.13 0.07 3.43
C ILE A 56 -1.42 0.45 4.13
N PHE A 57 -1.88 1.67 3.86
CA PHE A 57 -3.15 2.20 4.33
C PHE A 57 -4.10 2.28 3.15
N ALA A 58 -5.17 1.47 3.21
CA ALA A 58 -6.22 1.48 2.21
C ALA A 58 -7.59 1.58 2.89
N GLU A 59 -8.48 2.38 2.31
CA GLU A 59 -9.89 2.40 2.67
C GLU A 59 -10.66 1.71 1.55
N VAL A 60 -11.21 0.53 1.86
CA VAL A 60 -12.01 -0.24 0.92
C VAL A 60 -13.49 -0.17 1.31
N GLU A 61 -14.34 -0.11 0.30
CA GLU A 61 -15.77 -0.27 0.41
C GLU A 61 -16.12 -1.65 -0.14
N THR A 62 -16.73 -2.49 0.68
CA THR A 62 -17.22 -3.80 0.24
C THR A 62 -18.74 -3.85 0.34
N GLU A 63 -19.39 -4.50 -0.62
CA GLU A 63 -20.82 -4.79 -0.50
C GLU A 63 -21.02 -5.89 0.55
N CYS A 64 -21.80 -5.59 1.59
CA CYS A 64 -22.22 -6.57 2.60
C CYS A 64 -23.07 -7.66 1.94
N SER A 65 -22.56 -8.89 1.80
CA SER A 65 -23.28 -10.03 1.19
C SER A 65 -24.58 -10.42 1.91
N ARG A 66 -24.82 -9.91 3.12
CA ARG A 66 -26.07 -10.08 3.88
C ARG A 66 -27.08 -8.94 3.71
N CYS A 67 -26.62 -7.74 3.39
CA CYS A 67 -27.41 -6.52 3.53
C CYS A 67 -27.30 -5.55 2.34
N LEU A 68 -26.44 -5.86 1.35
CA LEU A 68 -26.17 -5.09 0.14
C LEU A 68 -25.80 -3.62 0.40
N LEU A 69 -25.33 -3.31 1.61
CA LEU A 69 -24.87 -1.98 2.00
C LEU A 69 -23.35 -1.91 1.92
N ALA A 70 -22.84 -0.75 1.48
CA ALA A 70 -21.43 -0.40 1.49
C ALA A 70 -20.88 -0.42 2.93
N ALA A 71 -19.88 -1.25 3.17
CA ALA A 71 -19.14 -1.29 4.42
C ALA A 71 -17.73 -0.73 4.20
N GLU A 72 -17.42 0.36 4.89
CA GLU A 72 -16.08 0.96 4.90
C GLU A 72 -15.17 0.16 5.83
N LEU A 73 -14.05 -0.33 5.28
CA LEU A 73 -13.03 -1.07 6.00
C LEU A 73 -11.70 -0.36 5.80
N LYS A 74 -11.07 0.01 6.92
CA LYS A 74 -9.69 0.45 6.92
C LYS A 74 -8.80 -0.79 7.00
N LEU A 75 -7.96 -0.98 6.00
CA LEU A 75 -6.97 -2.06 5.96
C LEU A 75 -5.59 -1.47 6.24
N GLU A 76 -4.89 -2.09 7.21
CA GLU A 76 -3.50 -1.82 7.55
C GLU A 76 -2.74 -3.13 7.34
N ILE A 77 -1.81 -3.15 6.38
CA ILE A 77 -0.94 -4.32 6.11
C ILE A 77 0.48 -3.94 6.53
N PRO A 78 1.04 -4.57 7.58
CA PRO A 78 2.42 -4.36 8.05
C PRO A 78 3.47 -5.17 7.28
#